data_AF-C7DEY7-F1
#
_entry.id   AF-C7DEY7-F1
#
_cell.length_a   1.000
_cell.length_b   1.000
_cell.length_c   1.000
_cell.angle_alpha   90.00
_cell.angle_beta   90.00
_cell.angle_gamma   90.00
#
_symmetry.space_group_name_H-M   'P 1'
#
loop_
_entity.id
_entity.type
_entity.pdbx_description
1 polymer ?
#
loop_
_entity_poly.entity_id
_entity_poly.type
_entity_poly.pdbx_seq_one_letter_code
_entity_poly.pdbx_strand_id
1 'polypeptide(L)'
;MGQNVIDALPSAIAVFSNLGTLTLSNAQFDQLWKIDHTLADLTIKDATRLWQSLAMPTPVWENLKVHVETVGDKLTWSESIQLKDGRVLLCSVETLSDGSTMCSFTLSQIETRVEDQDIALLTARRG
;
A
#
# COMPACT_ATOMS: atom_id res chain seq x y z
N MET A 1 -21.77 -4.12 0.34
CA MET A 1 -21.46 -5.57 0.26
C MET A 1 -19.96 -5.88 0.12
N GLY A 2 -19.08 -4.95 -0.25
CA GLY A 2 -17.62 -5.21 -0.33
C GLY A 2 -16.87 -5.27 1.00
N GLN A 3 -17.42 -4.70 2.07
CA GLN A 3 -16.75 -4.55 3.37
C GLN A 3 -16.54 -5.89 4.12
N ASN A 4 -17.37 -6.91 3.89
CA ASN A 4 -17.17 -8.23 4.54
C ASN A 4 -16.00 -9.02 3.95
N VAL A 5 -15.65 -8.77 2.69
CA VAL A 5 -14.59 -9.53 2.01
C VAL A 5 -13.22 -9.04 2.46
N ILE A 6 -13.04 -7.72 2.54
CA ILE A 6 -11.79 -7.12 3.01
C ILE A 6 -11.56 -7.30 4.52
N ASP A 7 -12.61 -7.45 5.32
CA ASP A 7 -12.50 -7.69 6.77
C ASP A 7 -11.98 -9.10 7.10
N ALA A 8 -12.25 -10.07 6.23
CA ALA A 8 -11.71 -11.42 6.32
C ALA A 8 -10.23 -11.51 5.91
N LEU A 9 -9.65 -10.46 5.30
CA LEU A 9 -8.25 -10.48 4.87
C LEU A 9 -7.32 -10.12 6.05
N PRO A 10 -6.22 -10.87 6.23
CA PRO A 10 -5.27 -10.60 7.32
C PRO A 10 -4.43 -9.34 7.08
N SER A 11 -4.49 -8.75 5.89
CA SER A 11 -3.80 -7.51 5.52
C SER A 11 -4.68 -6.30 5.83
N ALA A 12 -4.07 -5.19 6.24
CA ALA A 12 -4.75 -3.92 6.40
C ALA A 12 -5.06 -3.30 5.03
N ILE A 13 -6.32 -3.01 4.74
CA ILE A 13 -6.76 -2.52 3.42
C ILE A 13 -7.44 -1.17 3.56
N ALA A 14 -7.09 -0.25 2.68
CA ALA A 14 -7.72 1.04 2.51
C ALA A 14 -7.92 1.34 1.02
N VAL A 15 -9.14 1.70 0.62
CA VAL A 15 -9.49 2.08 -0.75
C VAL A 15 -9.83 3.55 -0.75
N PHE A 16 -9.19 4.30 -1.64
CA PHE A 16 -9.40 5.72 -1.85
C PHE A 16 -10.09 5.94 -3.19
N SER A 17 -11.04 6.88 -3.26
CA SER A 17 -11.61 7.32 -4.52
C SER A 17 -10.59 8.09 -5.36
N ASN A 18 -10.91 8.36 -6.62
CA ASN A 18 -10.14 9.26 -7.49
C ASN A 18 -10.03 10.71 -6.95
N LEU A 19 -10.88 11.10 -5.99
CA LEU A 19 -10.79 12.37 -5.27
C LEU A 19 -9.86 12.29 -4.05
N GLY A 20 -9.27 11.11 -3.79
CA GLY A 20 -8.38 10.85 -2.67
C GLY A 20 -9.12 10.75 -1.34
N THR A 21 -10.42 10.44 -1.31
CA THR A 21 -11.18 10.23 -0.07
C THR A 21 -11.30 8.74 0.23
N LEU A 22 -11.10 8.33 1.48
CA LEU A 22 -11.25 6.94 1.89
C LEU A 22 -12.71 6.49 1.70
N THR A 23 -12.92 5.49 0.85
CA THR A 23 -14.25 4.93 0.57
C THR A 23 -14.51 3.64 1.33
N LEU A 24 -13.45 2.87 1.64
CA LEU A 24 -13.57 1.58 2.28
C LEU A 24 -12.26 1.21 3.00
N SER A 25 -12.37 0.67 4.21
CA SER A 25 -11.24 0.12 4.97
C SER A 25 -11.68 -1.05 5.86
N ASN A 26 -10.74 -1.85 6.35
CA ASN A 26 -11.02 -2.99 7.24
C ASN A 26 -10.55 -2.76 8.68
N ALA A 27 -11.00 -3.59 9.62
CA ALA A 27 -10.60 -3.50 11.02
C ALA A 27 -9.08 -3.65 11.23
N GLN A 28 -8.38 -4.38 10.36
CA GLN A 28 -6.94 -4.54 10.38
C GLN A 28 -6.23 -3.21 10.07
N PHE A 29 -6.79 -2.37 9.21
CA PHE A 29 -6.29 -1.03 8.94
C PHE A 29 -6.35 -0.14 10.17
N ASP A 30 -7.47 -0.16 10.88
CA ASP A 30 -7.64 0.57 12.14
C ASP A 30 -6.67 0.11 13.22
N GLN A 31 -6.50 -1.20 13.36
CA GLN A 31 -5.55 -1.78 14.31
C GLN A 31 -4.09 -1.44 13.98
N LEU A 32 -3.72 -1.45 12.70
CA LEU A 32 -2.35 -1.18 12.26
C LEU A 32 -1.96 0.27 12.52
N TRP A 33 -2.84 1.21 12.15
CA TRP A 33 -2.57 2.64 12.21
C TRP A 33 -3.09 3.31 13.48
N LYS A 34 -3.81 2.56 14.34
CA LYS A 34 -4.44 3.04 15.59
C LYS A 34 -5.35 4.24 15.35
N ILE A 35 -6.17 4.16 14.30
CA ILE A 35 -7.12 5.20 13.91
C ILE A 35 -8.53 4.69 14.20
N ASP A 36 -9.38 5.53 14.77
CA ASP A 36 -10.83 5.32 14.79
C ASP A 36 -11.43 6.13 13.62
N HIS A 37 -11.54 5.51 12.43
CA HIS A 37 -12.05 6.20 11.24
C HIS A 37 -13.58 6.32 11.22
N THR A 38 -14.29 5.84 12.24
CA THR A 38 -15.75 5.71 12.29
C THR A 38 -16.54 7.01 12.03
N LEU A 39 -15.87 8.17 11.97
CA LEU A 39 -16.50 9.49 11.85
C LEU A 39 -15.80 10.48 10.90
N ALA A 40 -14.70 10.13 10.22
CA ALA A 40 -13.89 11.11 9.48
C ALA A 40 -13.80 10.81 7.98
N ASP A 41 -14.05 11.85 7.15
CA ASP A 41 -13.65 11.91 5.74
C ASP A 41 -12.12 11.90 5.63
N LEU A 42 -11.50 10.76 5.90
CA LEU A 42 -10.05 10.62 5.85
C LEU A 42 -9.59 10.74 4.40
N THR A 43 -8.80 11.76 4.10
CA THR A 43 -8.21 11.90 2.78
C THR A 43 -6.88 11.16 2.69
N ILE A 44 -6.43 10.86 1.48
CA ILE A 44 -5.10 10.28 1.26
C ILE A 44 -3.98 11.19 1.78
N LYS A 45 -4.20 12.51 1.80
CA LYS A 45 -3.26 13.49 2.35
C LYS A 45 -3.18 13.37 3.87
N ASP A 46 -4.32 13.22 4.54
CA ASP A 46 -4.36 13.02 5.99
C ASP A 46 -3.78 11.65 6.38
N ALA A 47 -4.15 10.60 5.64
CA ALA A 47 -3.66 9.24 5.86
C ALA A 47 -2.14 9.16 5.69
N THR A 48 -1.59 9.67 4.58
CA THR A 48 -0.13 9.67 4.34
C THR A 48 0.63 10.50 5.37
N ARG A 49 0.08 11.63 5.84
CA ARG A 49 0.70 12.41 6.92
C ARG A 49 0.77 11.62 8.23
N LEU A 50 -0.29 10.90 8.57
CA LEU A 50 -0.32 10.04 9.75
C LEU A 50 0.66 8.88 9.61
N TRP A 51 0.66 8.18 8.46
CA TRP A 51 1.57 7.08 8.20
C TRP A 51 3.04 7.52 8.23
N GLN A 52 3.35 8.68 7.65
CA GLN A 52 4.69 9.29 7.70
C GLN A 52 5.13 9.63 9.14
N SER A 53 4.19 9.96 10.03
CA SER A 53 4.51 10.22 11.44
C SER A 53 4.92 8.94 12.21
N LEU A 54 4.46 7.77 11.76
CA LEU A 54 4.70 6.46 12.37
C LEU A 54 5.78 5.66 11.65
N ALA A 55 6.11 6.01 10.40
CA ALA A 55 7.13 5.38 9.59
C ALA A 55 8.48 6.12 9.62
N MET A 56 9.55 5.42 9.25
CA MET A 56 10.83 6.03 8.90
C MET A 56 10.67 6.89 7.63
N PRO A 57 11.54 7.90 7.41
CA PRO A 57 11.49 8.73 6.21
C PRO A 57 11.59 7.87 4.95
N THR A 58 10.57 7.94 4.09
CA THR A 58 10.48 7.16 2.85
C THR A 58 9.73 7.95 1.77
N PRO A 59 10.14 7.88 0.50
CA PRO A 59 9.43 8.53 -0.61
C PRO A 59 8.12 7.83 -0.99
N VAL A 60 7.86 6.63 -0.46
CA VAL A 60 6.68 5.81 -0.80
C VAL A 60 5.37 6.59 -0.67
N TRP A 61 5.25 7.43 0.36
CA TRP A 61 4.05 8.26 0.60
C TRP A 61 3.88 9.37 -0.43
N GLU A 62 4.98 9.94 -0.93
CA GLU A 62 4.93 10.95 -1.99
C GLU A 62 4.50 10.30 -3.30
N ASN A 63 5.11 9.15 -3.63
CA ASN A 63 4.77 8.36 -4.81
C ASN A 63 3.30 7.97 -4.81
N LEU A 64 2.76 7.59 -3.65
CA LEU A 64 1.35 7.24 -3.50
C LEU A 64 0.42 8.43 -3.76
N LYS A 65 0.73 9.63 -3.26
CA LYS A 65 -0.06 10.83 -3.56
C LYS A 65 -0.07 11.16 -5.05
N VAL A 66 1.12 11.15 -5.67
CA VAL A 66 1.26 11.38 -7.12
C VAL A 66 0.48 10.32 -7.91
N HIS A 67 0.53 9.06 -7.47
CA HIS A 67 -0.19 7.95 -8.09
C HIS A 67 -1.71 8.17 -8.07
N VAL A 68 -2.28 8.57 -6.93
CA VAL A 68 -3.73 8.88 -6.82
C VAL A 68 -4.12 10.08 -7.68
N GLU A 69 -3.25 11.09 -7.78
CA GLU A 69 -3.49 12.28 -8.62
C GLU A 69 -3.31 12.00 -10.12
N THR A 70 -2.57 10.95 -10.50
CA THR A 70 -2.28 10.59 -11.90
C THR A 70 -3.36 9.68 -12.45
N VAL A 71 -4.35 10.29 -13.12
CA VAL A 71 -5.46 9.56 -13.75
C VAL A 71 -4.97 8.78 -14.97
N GLY A 72 -5.19 7.46 -14.97
CA GLY A 72 -5.04 6.61 -16.17
C GLY A 72 -3.90 5.61 -16.14
N ASP A 73 -3.01 5.68 -15.15
CA ASP A 73 -1.97 4.66 -14.98
C ASP A 73 -2.48 3.54 -14.05
N LYS A 74 -2.68 2.35 -14.64
CA LYS A 74 -2.96 1.12 -13.89
C LYS A 74 -1.64 0.52 -13.38
N LEU A 75 -0.84 1.35 -12.70
CA LEU A 75 0.40 0.92 -12.11
C LEU A 75 0.09 0.20 -10.80
N THR A 76 0.43 -1.07 -10.73
CA THR A 76 0.48 -1.81 -9.47
C THR A 76 1.92 -1.86 -9.02
N TRP A 77 2.20 -1.37 -7.82
CA TRP A 77 3.55 -1.40 -7.23
C TRP A 77 3.49 -1.84 -5.78
N SER A 78 4.63 -2.30 -5.26
CA SER A 78 4.74 -2.73 -3.88
C SER A 78 6.10 -2.35 -3.32
N GLU A 79 6.13 -1.70 -2.17
CA GLU A 79 7.34 -1.18 -1.54
C GLU A 79 7.36 -1.53 -0.05
N SER A 80 8.55 -1.74 0.47
CA SER A 80 8.75 -2.01 1.90
C SER A 80 8.90 -0.71 2.70
N ILE A 81 8.20 -0.61 3.83
CA ILE A 81 8.22 0.54 4.72
C ILE A 81 8.62 0.09 6.11
N GLN A 82 9.64 0.73 6.67
CA GLN A 82 10.02 0.53 8.05
C GLN A 82 9.20 1.45 8.96
N LEU A 83 8.52 0.89 9.95
CA LEU A 83 7.88 1.64 11.02
C LEU A 83 8.92 2.06 12.08
N LYS A 84 8.66 3.18 12.77
CA LYS A 84 9.48 3.64 13.90
C LYS A 84 9.52 2.66 15.07
N ASP A 85 8.52 1.78 15.14
CA ASP A 85 8.39 0.69 16.10
C ASP A 85 9.28 -0.53 15.76
N GLY A 86 10.02 -0.49 14.64
CA GLY A 86 10.95 -1.54 14.19
C GLY A 86 10.32 -2.61 13.30
N ARG A 87 9.00 -2.60 13.11
CA ARG A 87 8.28 -3.51 12.20
C ARG A 87 8.45 -3.08 10.74
N VAL A 88 8.44 -4.05 9.81
CA VAL A 88 8.46 -3.80 8.36
C VAL A 88 7.10 -4.12 7.77
N LEU A 89 6.55 -3.19 6.99
CA LEU A 89 5.32 -3.36 6.23
C LEU A 89 5.65 -3.50 4.74
N LEU A 90 4.97 -4.42 4.07
CA LEU A 90 4.84 -4.36 2.62
C LEU A 90 3.59 -3.54 2.28
N CYS A 91 3.79 -2.41 1.63
CA CYS A 91 2.72 -1.57 1.10
C CYS A 91 2.55 -1.85 -0.38
N SER A 92 1.39 -2.34 -0.77
CA SER A 92 1.03 -2.59 -2.16
C SER A 92 -0.10 -1.66 -2.57
N VAL A 93 0.10 -0.98 -3.70
CA VAL A 93 -0.85 -0.02 -4.25
C VAL A 93 -1.29 -0.47 -5.63
N GLU A 94 -2.59 -0.47 -5.87
CA GLU A 94 -3.21 -0.89 -7.12
C GLU A 94 -4.35 0.07 -7.51
N THR A 95 -4.38 0.49 -8.78
CA THR A 95 -5.52 1.24 -9.34
C THR A 95 -6.60 0.27 -9.80
N LEU A 96 -7.79 0.39 -9.22
CA LEU A 96 -8.98 -0.38 -9.56
C LEU A 96 -9.63 0.10 -10.87
N SER A 97 -10.52 -0.72 -11.41
CA SER A 97 -11.16 -0.46 -12.71
C SER A 97 -12.08 0.75 -12.74
N ASP A 98 -12.55 1.19 -11.57
CA ASP A 98 -13.39 2.38 -11.36
C ASP A 98 -12.57 3.67 -11.15
N GLY A 99 -11.24 3.58 -11.19
CA GLY A 99 -10.34 4.70 -10.93
C GLY A 99 -10.08 4.95 -9.44
N SER A 100 -10.60 4.09 -8.55
CA SER A 100 -10.21 4.08 -7.14
C SER A 100 -8.82 3.48 -6.96
N THR A 101 -8.13 3.84 -5.89
CA THR A 101 -6.80 3.30 -5.54
C THR A 101 -6.91 2.45 -4.28
N MET A 102 -6.57 1.18 -4.38
CA MET A 102 -6.47 0.27 -3.25
C MET A 102 -5.05 0.26 -2.72
N CYS A 103 -4.91 0.49 -1.41
CA CYS A 103 -3.68 0.37 -0.65
C CYS A 103 -3.83 -0.80 0.32
N SER A 104 -2.87 -1.70 0.31
CA SER A 104 -2.82 -2.83 1.24
C SER A 104 -1.49 -2.83 1.99
N PHE A 105 -1.55 -3.11 3.29
CA PHE A 105 -0.43 -3.13 4.19
C PHE A 105 -0.38 -4.49 4.86
N THR A 106 0.71 -5.22 4.64
CA THR A 106 0.93 -6.52 5.25
C THR A 106 2.19 -6.47 6.10
N LEU A 107 2.11 -6.95 7.34
CA LEU A 107 3.30 -7.13 8.17
C LEU A 107 4.22 -8.14 7.49
N SER A 108 5.38 -7.67 7.03
CA SER A 108 6.38 -8.54 6.44
C SER A 108 7.08 -9.25 7.60
N GLN A 109 6.75 -10.55 7.78
CA GLN A 109 7.65 -11.45 8.49
C GLN A 109 8.86 -11.59 7.57
N ILE A 110 9.97 -10.96 7.95
CA ILE A 110 11.15 -10.83 7.10
C ILE A 110 11.60 -12.22 6.61
N GLU A 111 11.42 -12.49 5.33
CA GLU A 111 12.39 -13.25 4.56
C GLU A 111 12.97 -12.28 3.54
N THR A 112 14.22 -11.90 3.78
CA THR A 112 15.06 -11.19 2.83
C THR A 112 15.11 -12.00 1.53
N ARG A 113 14.17 -11.78 0.61
CA ARG A 113 14.35 -12.22 -0.77
C ARG A 113 15.27 -11.21 -1.41
N VAL A 114 16.56 -11.52 -1.31
CA VAL A 114 17.58 -11.01 -2.23
C VAL A 114 16.98 -11.18 -3.63
N GLU A 115 16.90 -10.08 -4.36
CA GLU A 115 16.44 -10.05 -5.73
C GLU A 115 17.51 -10.79 -6.56
N ASP A 116 17.36 -12.11 -6.63
CA ASP A 116 18.07 -12.98 -7.56
C ASP A 116 17.52 -12.67 -8.96
N GLN A 117 18.03 -11.58 -9.53
CA GLN A 117 17.96 -11.26 -10.95
C GLN A 117 18.89 -12.22 -11.69
N ASP A 118 18.57 -13.52 -11.67
CA ASP A 118 19.19 -14.49 -12.56
C ASP A 118 18.23 -14.75 -13.74
N ILE A 119 18.84 -14.99 -14.90
CA ILE A 119 18.27 -15.51 -16.15
C ILE A 119 17.73 -14.48 -17.16
N ALA A 120 18.60 -13.99 -18.09
CA ALA A 120 18.28 -13.87 -19.53
C ALA A 120 19.42 -13.38 -20.49
N LEU A 121 20.68 -13.23 -20.08
CA LEU A 121 21.80 -12.97 -21.02
C LEU A 121 23.01 -13.80 -20.56
N LEU A 122 23.13 -15.07 -20.94
CA LEU A 122 24.04 -15.46 -22.03
C LEU A 122 23.72 -16.90 -22.47
N THR A 123 22.67 -16.98 -23.29
CA THR A 123 22.48 -18.02 -24.31
C THR A 123 23.67 -18.05 -25.28
N ALA A 124 24.84 -18.56 -24.84
CA ALA A 124 26.01 -18.71 -25.70
C ALA A 124 26.85 -19.98 -25.40
N ARG A 125 26.22 -21.02 -24.83
CA ARG A 125 26.70 -22.40 -25.00
C ARG A 125 25.97 -23.06 -26.17
N ARG A 126 26.40 -22.74 -27.39
CA ARG A 126 26.24 -23.59 -28.58
C ARG A 126 27.15 -23.07 -29.70
N GLY A 127 28.15 -23.87 -30.07
CA GLY A 127 29.13 -23.59 -31.12
C GLY A 127 30.45 -24.26 -30.80
#